data_AF-A0AAW2NRJ0-F1
#
_entry.id   AF-A0AAW2NRJ0-F1
#
_cell.length_a   1.000
_cell.length_b   1.000
_cell.length_c   1.000
_cell.angle_alpha   90.00
_cell.angle_beta   90.00
_cell.angle_gamma   90.00
#
_symmetry.space_group_name_H-M   'P 1'
#
loop_
_entity.id
_entity.type
_entity.pdbx_description
1 polymer ?
#
loop_
_entity_poly.entity_id
_entity_poly.type
_entity_poly.pdbx_seq_one_letter_code
_entity_poly.pdbx_strand_id
1 'polypeptide(L)'
;MQQYWNGDLLAKRFVLSLKDTSFDWYIDLETNSINSWGNLQNKFFNRFYSARRSVSMIEPANQHQEKDEPVFDYINNWRNLSLSCKDALSKISAVELCIQGMHWELCYIIQGIKPKTFGELATRAYGIEMSFKWKEDEYLVDASEDDGEDDEAAP
;
A
#
# COMPACT_ATOMS: atom_id res chain seq x y z
N MET A 1 6.44 34.55 -15.49
CA MET A 1 7.03 34.08 -16.77
C MET A 1 7.87 32.79 -16.63
N GLN A 2 8.31 32.37 -15.44
CA GLN A 2 9.15 31.16 -15.28
C GLN A 2 8.38 29.81 -15.28
N GLN A 3 7.06 29.80 -15.05
CA GLN A 3 6.29 28.53 -15.00
C GLN A 3 6.03 27.90 -16.38
N TYR A 4 6.03 28.70 -17.44
CA TYR A 4 5.68 28.25 -18.80
C TYR A 4 6.81 27.43 -19.45
N TRP A 5 8.06 27.88 -19.30
CA TRP A 5 9.24 27.20 -19.86
C TRP A 5 9.51 25.81 -19.25
N ASN A 6 9.05 25.55 -18.02
CA ASN A 6 9.24 24.25 -17.37
C ASN A 6 8.32 23.18 -17.98
N GLY A 7 7.07 23.55 -18.31
CA GLY A 7 6.09 22.62 -18.90
C GLY A 7 6.54 22.06 -20.25
N ASP A 8 7.07 22.91 -21.14
CA ASP A 8 7.50 22.47 -22.47
C ASP A 8 8.71 21.54 -22.42
N LEU A 9 9.64 21.77 -21.50
CA LEU A 9 10.81 20.90 -21.31
C LEU A 9 10.39 19.54 -20.75
N LEU A 10 9.44 19.51 -19.81
CA LEU A 10 8.88 18.28 -19.26
C LEU A 10 8.16 17.46 -20.34
N ALA A 11 7.35 18.10 -21.18
CA ALA A 11 6.68 17.45 -22.30
C ALA A 11 7.68 16.80 -23.26
N LYS A 12 8.73 17.54 -23.65
CA LYS A 12 9.78 17.01 -24.54
C LYS A 12 10.50 15.81 -23.94
N ARG A 13 10.91 15.88 -22.66
CA ARG A 13 11.57 14.76 -21.97
C ARG A 13 10.67 13.53 -21.86
N PHE A 14 9.39 13.74 -21.57
CA PHE A 14 8.42 12.67 -21.45
C PHE A 14 8.20 11.95 -22.79
N VAL A 15 8.02 12.69 -23.88
CA VAL A 15 7.87 12.11 -25.23
C VAL A 15 9.08 11.27 -25.60
N LEU A 16 10.29 11.71 -25.26
CA LEU A 16 11.52 10.93 -25.47
C LEU A 16 11.61 9.66 -24.60
N SER A 17 10.85 9.57 -23.51
CA SER A 17 10.81 8.37 -22.66
C SER A 17 9.78 7.34 -23.12
N LEU A 18 8.86 7.70 -24.02
CA LEU A 18 7.84 6.79 -24.55
C LEU A 18 8.48 5.73 -25.44
N LYS A 19 7.92 4.51 -25.40
CA LYS A 19 8.36 3.35 -26.19
C LYS A 19 7.16 2.58 -26.73
N ASP A 20 7.35 1.92 -27.86
CA ASP A 20 6.40 0.97 -28.46
C ASP A 20 4.98 1.58 -28.55
N THR A 21 3.97 0.85 -28.08
CA THR A 21 2.55 1.25 -28.09
C THR A 21 2.28 2.62 -27.47
N SER A 22 3.11 3.06 -26.51
CA SER A 22 2.96 4.39 -25.90
C SER A 22 3.48 5.51 -26.80
N PHE A 23 4.48 5.24 -27.62
CA PHE A 23 4.99 6.17 -28.62
C PHE A 23 4.06 6.22 -29.84
N ASP A 24 3.59 5.07 -30.33
CA ASP A 24 2.64 4.99 -31.45
C ASP A 24 1.38 5.82 -31.17
N TRP A 25 0.81 5.65 -29.96
CA TRP A 25 -0.32 6.45 -29.52
C TRP A 25 -0.05 7.96 -29.55
N TYR A 26 1.15 8.40 -29.16
CA TYR A 26 1.47 9.83 -29.13
C TYR A 26 1.52 10.43 -30.54
N ILE A 27 2.02 9.66 -31.52
CA ILE A 27 2.07 10.06 -32.93
C ILE A 27 0.66 10.15 -33.53
N ASP A 28 -0.25 9.28 -33.10
CA ASP A 28 -1.65 9.25 -33.56
C ASP A 28 -2.54 10.36 -32.94
N LEU A 29 -2.01 11.19 -32.03
CA LEU A 29 -2.78 12.29 -31.45
C LEU A 29 -3.05 13.40 -32.48
N GLU A 30 -4.27 13.94 -32.46
CA GLU A 30 -4.65 15.08 -33.28
C GLU A 30 -3.67 16.26 -33.11
N THR A 31 -3.28 16.87 -34.22
CA THR A 31 -2.42 18.04 -34.24
C THR A 31 -3.07 19.18 -33.45
N ASN A 32 -2.29 19.86 -32.60
CA ASN A 32 -2.75 20.88 -31.65
C ASN A 32 -3.64 20.38 -30.49
N SER A 33 -3.83 19.07 -30.31
CA SER A 33 -4.61 18.54 -29.18
C SER A 33 -3.86 18.63 -27.84
N ILE A 34 -2.53 18.78 -27.86
CA ILE A 34 -1.69 19.00 -26.70
C ILE A 34 -1.29 20.48 -26.65
N ASN A 35 -1.84 21.20 -25.68
CA ASN A 35 -1.57 22.63 -25.47
C ASN A 35 -0.72 22.92 -24.22
N SER A 36 -0.42 21.90 -23.41
CA SER A 36 0.35 22.02 -22.18
C SER A 36 0.83 20.65 -21.69
N TRP A 37 1.84 20.63 -20.82
CA TRP A 37 2.27 19.43 -20.10
C TRP A 37 1.10 18.74 -19.37
N GLY A 38 0.27 19.50 -18.66
CA GLY A 38 -0.88 18.95 -17.93
C GLY A 38 -1.89 18.26 -18.85
N ASN A 39 -2.12 18.78 -20.06
CA ASN A 39 -2.99 18.15 -21.05
C ASN A 39 -2.38 16.84 -21.60
N LEU A 40 -1.08 16.85 -21.93
CA LEU A 40 -0.36 15.63 -22.36
C LEU A 40 -0.43 14.54 -21.29
N GLN A 41 -0.12 14.91 -20.04
CA GLN A 41 -0.16 14.01 -18.89
C GLN A 41 -1.57 13.42 -18.70
N ASN A 42 -2.62 14.25 -18.78
CA ASN A 42 -4.00 13.79 -18.64
C ASN A 42 -4.42 12.85 -19.78
N LYS A 43 -4.10 13.17 -21.04
CA LYS A 43 -4.39 12.29 -22.19
C LYS A 43 -3.68 10.95 -22.08
N PHE A 44 -2.41 10.96 -21.64
CA PHE A 44 -1.63 9.74 -21.43
C PHE A 44 -2.25 8.87 -20.34
N PHE A 45 -2.58 9.46 -19.18
CA PHE A 45 -3.31 8.75 -18.13
C PHE A 45 -4.65 8.23 -18.66
N ASN A 46 -5.38 9.01 -19.45
CA ASN A 46 -6.65 8.56 -19.98
C ASN A 46 -6.55 7.39 -20.96
N ARG A 47 -5.44 7.27 -21.67
CA ARG A 47 -5.21 6.16 -22.59
C ARG A 47 -4.71 4.90 -21.90
N PHE A 48 -3.71 5.05 -21.03
CA PHE A 48 -2.96 3.93 -20.47
C PHE A 48 -3.34 3.58 -19.04
N TYR A 49 -4.08 4.46 -18.36
CA TYR A 49 -4.38 4.35 -16.94
C TYR A 49 -5.87 4.50 -16.60
N SER A 50 -6.73 5.09 -17.45
CA SER A 50 -8.18 5.24 -17.17
C SER A 50 -8.98 3.95 -17.13
N ALA A 51 -8.38 2.81 -17.48
CA ALA A 51 -8.97 1.52 -17.17
C ALA A 51 -8.88 1.16 -15.67
N ARG A 52 -8.06 1.87 -14.87
CA ARG A 52 -8.15 1.77 -13.41
C ARG A 52 -9.47 2.37 -12.97
N ARG A 53 -10.40 1.49 -12.59
CA ARG A 53 -11.59 1.82 -11.80
C ARG A 53 -11.18 2.86 -10.77
N SER A 54 -11.76 4.04 -10.86
CA SER A 54 -11.58 5.00 -9.79
C SER A 54 -12.23 4.44 -8.55
N VAL A 55 -11.41 4.10 -7.58
CA VAL A 55 -11.86 3.55 -6.32
C VAL A 55 -12.48 4.68 -5.50
N SER A 56 -13.60 4.42 -4.83
CA SER A 56 -14.10 5.32 -3.78
C SER A 56 -13.51 4.90 -2.45
N MET A 57 -13.53 5.77 -1.44
CA MET A 57 -13.00 5.42 -0.12
C MET A 57 -13.67 4.23 0.56
N ILE A 58 -14.81 3.78 0.04
CA ILE A 58 -15.53 2.61 0.53
C ILE A 58 -14.70 1.34 0.31
N GLU A 59 -13.96 1.21 -0.80
CA GLU A 59 -13.23 -0.03 -1.09
C GLU A 59 -12.02 -0.22 -0.17
N PRO A 60 -11.12 0.78 0.03
CA PRO A 60 -10.06 0.67 1.04
C PRO A 60 -10.61 0.54 2.46
N ALA A 61 -11.68 1.27 2.82
CA ALA A 61 -12.23 1.21 4.17
C ALA A 61 -12.83 -0.16 4.53
N ASN A 62 -13.27 -0.93 3.53
CA ASN A 62 -13.80 -2.28 3.70
C ASN A 62 -12.72 -3.37 3.56
N GLN A 63 -11.47 -3.02 3.30
CA GLN A 63 -10.40 -4.01 3.29
C GLN A 63 -10.03 -4.40 4.71
N HIS A 64 -9.92 -5.71 4.93
CA HIS A 64 -9.40 -6.29 6.13
C HIS A 64 -8.16 -7.12 5.81
N GLN A 65 -7.23 -7.18 6.76
CA GLN A 65 -6.08 -8.06 6.68
C GLN A 65 -6.58 -9.51 6.69
N GLU A 66 -6.20 -10.27 5.66
CA GLU A 66 -6.57 -11.69 5.59
C GLU A 66 -5.82 -12.50 6.66
N LYS A 67 -6.37 -13.65 7.06
CA LYS A 67 -5.85 -14.47 8.18
C LYS A 67 -4.35 -14.75 8.09
N ASP A 68 -3.86 -15.06 6.90
CA ASP A 68 -2.46 -15.44 6.66
C ASP A 68 -1.69 -14.36 5.86
N GLU A 69 -2.27 -13.17 5.66
CA GLU A 69 -1.61 -12.07 4.96
C GLU A 69 -0.62 -11.35 5.90
N PRO A 70 0.68 -11.27 5.53
CA PRO A 70 1.64 -10.48 6.28
C PRO A 70 1.20 -9.02 6.38
N VAL A 71 1.34 -8.42 7.56
CA VAL A 71 0.86 -7.04 7.80
C VAL A 71 1.49 -6.01 6.87
N PHE A 72 2.72 -6.27 6.43
CA PHE A 72 3.42 -5.43 5.46
C PHE A 72 2.71 -5.41 4.10
N ASP A 73 2.27 -6.58 3.62
CA ASP A 73 1.58 -6.72 2.35
C ASP A 73 0.21 -6.06 2.40
N TYR A 74 -0.53 -6.28 3.49
CA TYR A 74 -1.80 -5.59 3.75
C TYR A 74 -1.65 -4.07 3.71
N ILE A 75 -0.68 -3.51 4.44
CA ILE A 75 -0.45 -2.05 4.49
C ILE A 75 -0.11 -1.52 3.09
N ASN A 76 0.71 -2.23 2.33
CA ASN A 76 1.11 -1.82 0.99
C ASN A 76 -0.07 -1.87 0.01
N ASN A 77 -0.89 -2.92 0.08
CA ASN A 77 -2.11 -3.07 -0.71
C ASN A 77 -3.10 -1.93 -0.41
N TRP A 78 -3.39 -1.69 0.87
CA TRP A 78 -4.27 -0.62 1.32
C TRP A 78 -3.78 0.75 0.84
N ARG A 79 -2.48 1.03 0.99
CA ARG A 79 -1.86 2.28 0.55
C ARG A 79 -1.97 2.45 -0.96
N ASN A 80 -1.67 1.41 -1.74
CA ASN A 80 -1.78 1.46 -3.20
C ASN A 80 -3.22 1.68 -3.67
N LEU A 81 -4.18 1.03 -3.00
CA LEU A 81 -5.60 1.21 -3.27
C LEU A 81 -6.06 2.64 -2.94
N SER A 82 -5.63 3.19 -1.80
CA SER A 82 -5.93 4.57 -1.39
C SER A 82 -5.38 5.62 -2.38
N LEU A 83 -4.23 5.37 -3.01
CA LEU A 83 -3.66 6.26 -4.02
C LEU A 83 -4.47 6.30 -5.32
N SER A 84 -5.27 5.27 -5.57
CA SER A 84 -6.21 5.22 -6.70
C SER A 84 -7.58 5.82 -6.38
N CYS A 85 -7.77 6.30 -5.15
CA CYS A 85 -9.03 6.88 -4.71
C CYS A 85 -9.25 8.30 -5.25
N LYS A 86 -10.49 8.61 -5.63
CA LYS A 86 -10.90 9.96 -6.05
C LYS A 86 -11.11 10.93 -4.88
N ASP A 87 -11.42 10.41 -3.70
CA ASP A 87 -11.76 11.24 -2.56
C ASP A 87 -10.49 11.76 -1.87
N ALA A 88 -10.50 13.05 -1.51
CA ALA A 88 -9.38 13.65 -0.79
C ALA A 88 -9.46 13.28 0.70
N LEU A 89 -8.63 12.34 1.15
CA LEU A 89 -8.41 12.06 2.57
C LEU A 89 -7.17 12.76 3.11
N SER A 90 -7.23 13.12 4.39
CA SER A 90 -6.02 13.48 5.13
C SER A 90 -5.13 12.24 5.30
N LYS A 91 -3.81 12.44 5.35
CA LYS A 91 -2.86 11.34 5.60
C LYS A 91 -3.14 10.62 6.93
N ILE A 92 -3.63 11.35 7.92
CA ILE A 92 -3.94 10.80 9.26
C ILE A 92 -5.17 9.89 9.17
N SER A 93 -6.25 10.37 8.55
CA SER A 93 -7.48 9.59 8.38
C SER A 93 -7.24 8.32 7.56
N ALA A 94 -6.37 8.40 6.54
CA ALA A 94 -5.98 7.22 5.77
C ALA A 94 -5.26 6.16 6.62
N VAL A 95 -4.38 6.60 7.53
CA VAL A 95 -3.68 5.69 8.45
C VAL A 95 -4.66 5.09 9.47
N GLU A 96 -5.58 5.87 10.02
CA GLU A 96 -6.59 5.39 10.97
C GLU A 96 -7.51 4.33 10.34
N LEU A 97 -7.98 4.56 9.11
CA LEU A 97 -8.79 3.57 8.38
C LEU A 97 -8.00 2.30 8.07
N CYS A 98 -6.73 2.42 7.69
CA CYS A 98 -5.87 1.26 7.46
C CYS A 98 -5.71 0.42 8.74
N ILE A 99 -5.56 1.05 9.91
CA ILE A 99 -5.46 0.37 11.21
C ILE A 99 -6.76 -0.40 11.53
N GLN A 100 -7.92 0.18 11.23
CA GLN A 100 -9.22 -0.47 11.49
C GLN A 100 -9.41 -1.80 10.76
N GLY A 101 -8.77 -1.97 9.59
CA GLY A 101 -8.81 -3.22 8.85
C GLY A 101 -7.77 -4.26 9.28
N MET A 102 -6.82 -3.95 10.18
CA MET A 102 -5.81 -4.90 10.65
C MET A 102 -6.40 -6.00 11.55
N HIS A 103 -5.65 -7.09 11.73
CA HIS A 103 -5.95 -8.08 12.78
C HIS A 103 -6.10 -7.41 14.14
N TRP A 104 -7.03 -7.90 14.95
CA TRP A 104 -7.46 -7.20 16.15
C TRP A 104 -6.32 -7.04 17.18
N GLU A 105 -5.42 -8.01 17.27
CA GLU A 105 -4.23 -7.99 18.14
C GLU A 105 -3.29 -6.85 17.77
N LEU A 106 -3.02 -6.69 16.46
CA LEU A 106 -2.18 -5.62 15.92
C LEU A 106 -2.87 -4.27 16.08
N CYS A 107 -4.14 -4.19 15.70
CA CYS A 107 -4.96 -2.99 15.77
C CYS A 107 -4.99 -2.41 17.20
N TYR A 108 -5.23 -3.25 18.21
CA TYR A 108 -5.27 -2.84 19.61
C TYR A 108 -3.97 -2.18 20.08
N ILE A 109 -2.82 -2.78 19.77
CA ILE A 109 -1.52 -2.25 20.18
C ILE A 109 -1.18 -0.98 19.39
N ILE A 110 -1.40 -0.99 18.08
CA ILE A 110 -1.04 0.12 17.18
C ILE A 110 -1.89 1.37 17.47
N GLN A 111 -3.16 1.22 17.84
CA GLN A 111 -4.02 2.33 18.25
C GLN A 111 -3.48 3.10 19.47
N GLY A 112 -2.76 2.43 20.37
CA GLY A 112 -2.07 3.09 21.48
C GLY A 112 -0.86 3.93 21.05
N ILE A 113 -0.19 3.53 19.98
CA ILE A 113 1.01 4.20 19.43
C ILE A 113 0.63 5.41 18.58
N LYS A 114 -0.54 5.36 17.92
CA LYS A 114 -1.09 6.42 17.04
C LYS A 114 -0.10 6.87 15.95
N PRO A 115 0.31 5.97 15.05
CA PRO A 115 1.20 6.33 13.97
C PRO A 115 0.56 7.39 13.07
N LYS A 116 1.36 8.36 12.61
CA LYS A 116 0.88 9.46 11.76
C LYS A 116 1.17 9.26 10.28
N THR A 117 1.97 8.25 9.96
CA THR A 117 2.40 7.95 8.59
C THR A 117 2.39 6.46 8.32
N PHE A 118 2.22 6.07 7.05
CA PHE A 118 2.32 4.66 6.63
C PHE A 118 3.68 4.03 6.91
N GLY A 119 4.77 4.82 6.88
CA GLY A 119 6.10 4.32 7.22
C GLY A 119 6.21 3.97 8.70
N GLU A 120 5.71 4.84 9.57
CA GLU A 120 5.64 4.56 11.02
C GLU A 120 4.74 3.37 11.31
N LEU A 121 3.56 3.31 10.68
CA LEU A 121 2.64 2.19 10.79
C LEU A 121 3.32 0.87 10.41
N ALA A 122 3.96 0.80 9.24
CA ALA A 122 4.62 -0.42 8.75
C ALA A 122 5.73 -0.90 9.70
N THR A 123 6.60 0.01 10.15
CA THR A 123 7.69 -0.35 11.07
C THR A 123 7.15 -0.89 12.40
N ARG A 124 6.13 -0.25 12.97
CA ARG A 124 5.56 -0.68 14.25
C ARG A 124 4.78 -1.98 14.10
N ALA A 125 3.96 -2.10 13.07
CA ALA A 125 3.16 -3.28 12.79
C ALA A 125 4.04 -4.52 12.57
N TYR A 126 5.10 -4.38 11.77
CA TYR A 126 6.06 -5.46 11.52
C TYR A 126 6.76 -5.91 12.81
N GLY A 127 7.21 -4.98 13.65
CA GLY A 127 7.85 -5.32 14.92
C GLY A 127 6.92 -6.10 15.87
N ILE A 128 5.63 -5.74 15.89
CA ILE A 128 4.62 -6.42 16.70
C ILE A 128 4.29 -7.80 16.12
N GLU A 129 4.08 -7.91 14.80
CA GLU A 129 3.80 -9.19 14.12
C GLU A 129 4.93 -10.20 14.39
N MET A 130 6.18 -9.77 14.28
CA MET A 130 7.33 -10.61 14.62
C MET A 130 7.26 -11.07 16.08
N SER A 131 6.94 -10.18 17.03
CA SER A 131 6.85 -10.55 18.45
C SER A 131 5.76 -11.59 18.76
N PHE A 132 4.72 -11.69 17.92
CA PHE A 132 3.74 -12.76 18.03
C PHE A 132 4.28 -14.08 17.48
N LYS A 133 4.96 -14.05 16.33
CA LYS A 133 5.59 -15.25 15.75
C LYS A 133 6.64 -15.88 16.68
N TRP A 134 7.49 -15.07 17.30
CA TRP A 134 8.48 -15.57 18.27
C TRP A 134 7.82 -16.23 19.49
N LYS A 135 6.65 -15.73 19.94
CA LYS A 135 5.91 -16.33 21.05
C LYS A 135 5.23 -17.64 20.66
N GLU A 136 4.73 -17.75 19.43
CA GLU A 136 4.20 -19.02 18.92
C GLU A 136 5.30 -20.08 18.83
N ASP A 137 6.49 -19.71 18.34
CA ASP A 137 7.63 -20.62 18.26
C ASP A 137 8.13 -21.04 19.66
N GLU A 138 8.17 -20.13 20.64
CA GLU A 138 8.55 -20.43 22.04
C GLU A 138 7.59 -21.41 22.72
N TYR A 139 6.27 -21.24 22.53
CA TYR A 139 5.26 -22.16 23.05
C TYR A 139 5.32 -23.57 22.44
N LEU A 140 5.72 -23.68 21.16
CA LEU A 140 5.87 -24.99 20.50
C LEU A 140 7.12 -25.74 20.96
N VAL A 141 8.15 -25.03 21.43
CA VAL A 141 9.34 -25.64 22.03
C VAL A 141 9.02 -26.18 23.42
N ASP A 142 8.34 -25.40 24.27
CA ASP A 142 7.96 -25.83 25.63
C ASP A 142 7.01 -27.04 25.64
N ALA A 143 6.10 -27.14 24.66
CA ALA A 143 5.18 -28.28 24.53
C ALA A 143 5.88 -29.61 24.13
N SER A 144 7.13 -29.54 23.67
CA SER A 144 7.92 -30.72 23.26
C SER A 144 8.87 -31.24 24.34
N GLU A 145 8.97 -30.56 25.49
CA GLU A 145 9.85 -30.94 26.60
C GLU A 145 9.13 -31.68 27.75
N ASP A 146 7.81 -31.93 27.65
CA ASP A 146 7.00 -32.57 28.71
C ASP A 146 6.79 -34.10 28.54
N ASP A 147 7.58 -34.77 27.69
CA ASP A 147 7.53 -36.23 27.55
C ASP A 147 8.67 -36.89 28.36
N GLY A 148 8.38 -37.24 29.63
CA GLY A 148 8.99 -38.41 30.27
C GLY A 148 9.53 -38.24 31.69
N GLU A 149 8.64 -38.16 32.67
CA GLU A 149 8.92 -38.62 34.05
C GLU A 149 7.85 -39.64 34.46
N ASP A 150 7.94 -40.85 33.88
CA ASP A 150 7.21 -42.01 34.40
C ASP A 150 8.00 -42.57 35.58
N ASP A 151 7.48 -42.32 36.78
CA ASP A 151 7.88 -42.89 38.05
C ASP A 151 7.98 -44.43 37.97
N GLU A 152 9.20 -44.96 37.84
CA GLU A 152 9.49 -46.35 38.17
C GLU A 152 9.50 -46.51 39.70
N ALA A 153 8.30 -46.59 40.26
CA ALA A 153 8.09 -46.99 41.65
C ALA A 153 8.48 -48.45 41.84
N ALA A 154 9.65 -48.66 42.45
CA ALA A 154 10.09 -49.93 43.01
C ALA A 154 9.05 -50.48 44.01
N PRO A 155 8.95 -51.82 44.15
CA PRO A 155 9.97 -52.55 44.92
C PRO A 155 10.61 -53.73 44.19
#